data_AF-I0AFN4-F1
#
_entry.id   AF-I0AFN4-F1
#
_cell.length_a   1.000
_cell.length_b   1.000
_cell.length_c   1.000
_cell.angle_alpha   90.00
_cell.angle_beta   90.00
_cell.angle_gamma   90.00
#
_symmetry.space_group_name_H-M   'P 1'
#
loop_
_entity.id
_entity.type
_entity.pdbx_description
1 polymer ?
#
loop_
_entity_poly.entity_id
_entity_poly.type
_entity_poly.pdbx_seq_one_letter_code
_entity_poly.pdbx_strand_id
1 'polypeptide(L)'
;MIKALLIALIITTISVAQQHYIRVIFSEKMQIETILNKNNYTLYDQSMRIVPIDKVGAVNDSIVILFVQFLDYKTNYLVKVINVKDLAGNYINDKNTAWFRFDGYDTTQTKPKIKIRSK
;
A
#
# COMPACT_ATOMS: atom_id res chain seq x y z
N MET A 1 33.61 49.11 -4.24
CA MET A 1 32.31 48.74 -3.63
C MET A 1 31.83 47.46 -4.31
N ILE A 2 31.83 46.32 -3.60
CA ILE A 2 31.33 45.04 -4.14
C ILE A 2 29.89 44.87 -3.68
N LYS A 3 28.95 44.82 -4.63
CA LYS A 3 27.54 44.53 -4.38
C LYS A 3 27.38 43.01 -4.35
N ALA A 4 27.09 42.44 -3.18
CA ALA A 4 26.86 41.01 -3.03
C ALA A 4 25.56 40.61 -3.74
N LEU A 5 25.65 39.60 -4.60
CA LEU A 5 24.51 38.95 -5.24
C LEU A 5 23.94 37.91 -4.26
N LEU A 6 22.71 38.10 -3.79
CA LEU A 6 22.01 37.14 -2.95
C LEU A 6 21.41 36.05 -3.85
N ILE A 7 21.95 34.84 -3.80
CA ILE A 7 21.37 33.65 -4.44
C ILE A 7 20.42 33.01 -3.42
N ALA A 8 19.11 33.09 -3.67
CA ALA A 8 18.12 32.35 -2.90
C ALA A 8 18.20 30.86 -3.28
N LEU A 9 18.75 30.04 -2.39
CA LEU A 9 18.73 28.58 -2.52
C LEU A 9 17.32 28.07 -2.13
N ILE A 10 16.49 27.77 -3.12
CA ILE A 10 15.22 27.08 -2.89
C ILE A 10 15.51 25.58 -2.85
N ILE A 11 15.57 24.99 -1.65
CA ILE A 11 15.64 23.53 -1.51
C ILE A 11 14.21 22.99 -1.53
N THR A 12 13.77 22.47 -2.67
CA THR A 12 12.54 21.68 -2.74
C THR A 12 12.87 20.23 -2.42
N THR A 13 12.66 19.80 -1.17
CA THR A 13 12.75 18.38 -0.83
C THR A 13 11.55 17.65 -1.44
N ILE A 14 11.75 16.99 -2.59
CA ILE A 14 10.78 16.04 -3.12
C ILE A 14 10.87 14.77 -2.26
N SER A 15 10.08 14.73 -1.19
CA SER A 15 9.78 13.47 -0.52
C SER A 15 8.77 12.73 -1.39
N VAL A 16 9.25 11.78 -2.21
CA VAL A 16 8.32 10.81 -2.83
C VAL A 16 7.76 10.00 -1.67
N ALA A 17 6.50 10.27 -1.30
CA ALA A 17 5.80 9.47 -0.31
C ALA A 17 5.83 8.02 -0.79
N GLN A 18 6.50 7.16 -0.03
CA GLN A 18 6.60 5.74 -0.37
C GLN A 18 5.22 5.12 -0.16
N GLN A 19 4.48 4.92 -1.25
CA GLN A 19 3.19 4.25 -1.21
C GLN A 19 3.41 2.73 -1.23
N HIS A 20 2.83 2.02 -0.27
CA HIS A 20 2.82 0.57 -0.28
C HIS A 20 1.54 0.04 -0.92
N TYR A 21 1.59 -1.20 -1.38
CA TYR A 21 0.42 -1.87 -1.90
C TYR A 21 0.35 -3.32 -1.43
N ILE A 22 -0.86 -3.81 -1.30
CA ILE A 22 -1.18 -5.20 -0.95
C ILE A 22 -1.91 -5.82 -2.13
N ARG A 23 -1.45 -6.99 -2.58
CA ARG A 23 -2.10 -7.75 -3.65
C ARG A 23 -3.02 -8.80 -3.03
N VAL A 24 -4.33 -8.66 -3.25
CA VAL A 24 -5.35 -9.64 -2.88
C VAL A 24 -5.67 -10.48 -4.11
N ILE A 25 -5.63 -11.80 -3.98
CA ILE A 25 -5.87 -12.76 -5.07
C ILE A 25 -7.06 -13.63 -4.66
N PHE A 26 -8.12 -13.59 -5.45
CA PHE A 26 -9.28 -14.46 -5.31
C PHE A 26 -9.04 -15.79 -6.02
N SER A 27 -9.64 -16.87 -5.50
CA SER A 27 -9.54 -18.23 -6.08
C SER A 27 -10.31 -18.40 -7.39
N GLU A 28 -11.19 -17.45 -7.70
CA GLU A 28 -12.03 -17.46 -8.89
C GLU A 28 -12.25 -16.05 -9.42
N LYS A 29 -13.01 -15.94 -10.52
CA LYS A 29 -13.37 -14.65 -11.11
C LYS A 29 -14.52 -14.02 -10.34
N MET A 30 -14.37 -12.74 -10.06
CA MET A 30 -15.28 -11.94 -9.27
C MET A 30 -15.95 -10.87 -10.12
N GLN A 31 -17.12 -10.40 -9.68
CA GLN A 31 -17.75 -9.21 -10.25
C GLN A 31 -16.88 -7.98 -9.97
N ILE A 32 -16.37 -7.38 -11.03
CA ILE A 32 -15.39 -6.28 -10.99
C ILE A 32 -15.87 -5.09 -10.15
N GLU A 33 -17.16 -4.76 -10.23
CA GLU A 33 -17.77 -3.66 -9.48
C GLU A 33 -17.68 -3.87 -7.96
N THR A 34 -17.82 -5.13 -7.52
CA THR A 34 -17.82 -5.46 -6.10
C THR A 34 -16.41 -5.46 -5.52
N ILE A 35 -15.41 -5.92 -6.29
CA ILE A 35 -14.01 -5.96 -5.84
C ILE A 35 -13.30 -4.60 -5.92
N LEU A 36 -13.88 -3.62 -6.65
CA LEU A 36 -13.39 -2.25 -6.66
C LEU A 36 -13.97 -1.38 -5.54
N ASN A 37 -14.99 -1.85 -4.82
CA ASN A 37 -15.57 -1.11 -3.71
C ASN A 37 -14.63 -1.14 -2.49
N LYS A 38 -14.02 -0.01 -2.16
CA LYS A 38 -13.11 0.12 -1.00
C LYS A 38 -13.75 -0.32 0.32
N ASN A 39 -15.05 -0.11 0.50
CA ASN A 39 -15.76 -0.44 1.75
C ASN A 39 -15.88 -1.95 1.99
N ASN A 40 -15.55 -2.77 0.98
CA ASN A 40 -15.52 -4.23 1.08
C ASN A 40 -14.21 -4.76 1.69
N TYR A 41 -13.25 -3.88 2.00
CA TYR A 41 -11.94 -4.24 2.52
C TYR A 41 -11.69 -3.56 3.86
N THR A 42 -11.13 -4.31 4.80
CA THR A 42 -10.57 -3.75 6.03
C THR A 42 -9.19 -4.33 6.26
N LEU A 43 -8.22 -3.45 6.52
CA LEU A 43 -6.87 -3.84 6.89
C LEU A 43 -6.67 -3.59 8.38
N TYR A 44 -6.14 -4.58 9.09
CA TYR A 44 -5.77 -4.46 10.50
C TYR A 44 -4.27 -4.68 10.68
N ASP A 45 -3.68 -3.98 11.63
CA ASP A 45 -2.34 -4.30 12.13
C ASP A 45 -2.38 -5.48 13.12
N GLN A 46 -1.21 -5.91 13.60
CA GLN A 46 -1.06 -6.98 14.59
C GLN A 46 -1.76 -6.71 15.94
N SER A 47 -2.10 -5.45 16.23
CA SER A 47 -2.84 -5.04 17.43
C SER A 47 -4.34 -4.86 17.14
N MET A 48 -4.83 -5.34 16.00
CA MET A 48 -6.23 -5.25 15.56
C MET A 48 -6.73 -3.81 15.38
N ARG A 49 -5.83 -2.84 15.14
CA ARG A 49 -6.21 -1.47 14.79
C ARG A 49 -6.39 -1.36 13.28
N ILE A 50 -7.40 -0.61 12.86
CA ILE A 50 -7.67 -0.39 11.44
C ILE A 50 -6.55 0.47 10.84
N VAL A 51 -5.99 0.00 9.73
CA VAL A 51 -5.02 0.72 8.91
C VAL A 51 -5.77 1.30 7.70
N PRO A 52 -5.64 2.62 7.42
CA PRO A 52 -6.32 3.24 6.29
C PRO A 52 -5.91 2.63 4.94
N ILE A 53 -6.91 2.32 4.11
CA ILE A 53 -6.75 2.03 2.70
C ILE A 53 -7.08 3.31 1.94
N ASP A 54 -6.13 3.79 1.14
CA ASP A 54 -6.29 5.03 0.38
C ASP A 54 -7.18 4.79 -0.84
N LYS A 55 -6.83 3.75 -1.60
CA LYS A 55 -7.44 3.41 -2.89
C LYS A 55 -7.48 1.89 -3.09
N VAL A 56 -8.46 1.45 -3.86
CA VAL A 56 -8.54 0.09 -4.40
C VAL A 56 -8.44 0.16 -5.92
N GLY A 57 -7.64 -0.72 -6.50
CA GLY A 57 -7.57 -0.94 -7.95
C GLY A 57 -7.65 -2.43 -8.26
N ALA A 58 -7.90 -2.77 -9.52
CA ALA A 58 -7.90 -4.15 -9.98
C ALA A 58 -6.90 -4.33 -11.12
N VAL A 59 -6.21 -5.46 -11.13
CA VAL A 59 -5.41 -5.91 -12.27
C VAL A 59 -6.30 -6.65 -13.26
N ASN A 60 -7.24 -7.46 -12.75
CA ASN A 60 -8.26 -8.18 -13.49
C ASN A 60 -9.43 -8.57 -12.55
N ASP A 61 -10.30 -9.46 -12.99
CA ASP A 61 -11.47 -9.99 -12.27
C ASP A 61 -11.13 -10.89 -11.06
N SER A 62 -9.86 -11.23 -10.82
CA SER A 62 -9.43 -12.05 -9.68
C SER A 62 -8.36 -11.40 -8.80
N ILE A 63 -7.83 -10.24 -9.18
CA ILE A 63 -6.66 -9.65 -8.52
C ILE A 63 -6.90 -8.17 -8.23
N VAL A 64 -6.85 -7.82 -6.94
CA VAL A 64 -7.03 -6.47 -6.41
C VAL A 64 -5.75 -5.95 -5.79
N ILE A 65 -5.53 -4.64 -5.93
CA ILE A 65 -4.46 -3.89 -5.31
C ILE A 65 -5.07 -2.92 -4.29
N LEU A 66 -4.73 -3.10 -3.01
CA LEU A 66 -5.05 -2.15 -1.95
C LEU A 66 -3.85 -1.22 -1.78
N PHE A 67 -4.04 0.06 -2.03
CA PHE A 67 -3.01 1.07 -1.83
C PHE A 67 -3.10 1.63 -0.42
N VAL A 68 -1.96 1.69 0.27
CA VAL A 68 -1.86 2.18 1.64
C VAL A 68 -0.67 3.14 1.75
N GLN A 69 -0.82 4.15 2.60
CA GLN A 69 0.22 5.16 2.78
C GLN A 69 1.52 4.54 3.32
N PHE A 70 1.41 3.61 4.27
CA PHE A 70 2.57 3.03 4.93
C PHE A 70 2.27 1.66 5.53
N LEU A 71 3.31 0.82 5.62
CA LEU A 71 3.31 -0.45 6.34
C LEU A 71 4.64 -0.56 7.08
N ASP A 72 4.58 -0.92 8.34
CA ASP A 72 5.73 -1.10 9.21
C ASP A 72 6.50 -2.36 8.81
N TYR A 73 7.81 -2.23 8.65
CA TYR A 73 8.69 -3.35 8.34
C TYR A 73 8.59 -4.46 9.39
N LYS A 74 8.62 -5.71 8.95
CA LYS A 74 8.50 -6.92 9.77
C LYS A 74 7.22 -7.01 10.61
N THR A 75 6.15 -6.35 10.17
CA THR A 75 4.86 -6.34 10.88
C THR A 75 3.85 -7.24 10.19
N ASN A 76 3.05 -7.95 11.00
CA ASN A 76 1.93 -8.76 10.52
C ASN A 76 0.67 -7.91 10.37
N TYR A 77 -0.07 -8.18 9.31
CA TYR A 77 -1.31 -7.51 8.98
C TYR A 77 -2.38 -8.53 8.59
N LEU A 78 -3.64 -8.19 8.84
CA LEU A 78 -4.81 -8.98 8.49
C LEU A 78 -5.66 -8.20 7.48
N VAL A 79 -5.89 -8.79 6.32
CA VAL A 79 -6.91 -8.31 5.38
C VAL A 79 -8.20 -9.05 5.66
N LYS A 80 -9.31 -8.32 5.78
CA LYS A 80 -10.67 -8.85 5.77
C LYS A 80 -11.39 -8.37 4.51
N VAL A 81 -12.06 -9.28 3.83
CA VAL A 81 -12.89 -8.99 2.64
C VAL A 81 -14.33 -9.38 2.92
N ILE A 82 -15.28 -8.51 2.59
CA ILE A 82 -16.73 -8.73 2.75
C ILE A 82 -17.49 -8.26 1.51
N ASN A 83 -18.71 -8.76 1.32
CA ASN A 83 -19.68 -8.23 0.33
C ASN A 83 -19.16 -8.16 -1.13
N VAL A 84 -18.19 -8.99 -1.50
CA VAL A 84 -17.80 -9.19 -2.90
C VAL A 84 -18.50 -10.42 -3.47
N LYS A 85 -18.72 -10.45 -4.78
CA LYS A 85 -19.46 -11.53 -5.46
C LYS A 85 -18.63 -12.21 -6.54
N ASP A 86 -18.83 -13.50 -6.72
CA ASP A 86 -18.39 -14.22 -7.91
C ASP A 86 -19.22 -13.82 -9.15
N LEU A 87 -18.87 -14.33 -10.33
CA LEU A 87 -19.63 -14.06 -11.56
C LEU A 87 -21.06 -14.64 -11.56
N ALA A 88 -21.35 -15.63 -10.71
CA ALA A 88 -22.68 -16.19 -10.53
C ALA A 88 -23.55 -15.39 -9.55
N GLY A 89 -22.97 -14.37 -8.89
CA GLY A 89 -23.65 -13.53 -7.91
C GLY A 89 -23.63 -14.05 -6.48
N ASN A 90 -22.89 -15.13 -6.21
CA ASN A 90 -22.71 -15.64 -4.85
C ASN A 90 -21.78 -14.71 -4.07
N TYR A 91 -22.16 -14.38 -2.83
CA TYR A 91 -21.30 -13.60 -1.95
C TYR A 91 -20.13 -14.44 -1.44
N ILE A 92 -18.98 -13.78 -1.29
CA ILE A 92 -17.86 -14.32 -0.52
C ILE A 92 -18.31 -14.55 0.93
N ASN A 93 -17.84 -15.64 1.53
CA ASN A 93 -18.12 -15.98 2.93
C ASN A 93 -17.65 -14.86 3.90
N ASP A 94 -18.33 -14.66 5.03
CA ASP A 94 -18.02 -13.63 6.02
C ASP A 94 -16.68 -13.87 6.78
N LYS A 95 -16.12 -15.07 6.66
CA LYS A 95 -14.81 -15.48 7.20
C LYS A 95 -13.65 -15.31 6.22
N ASN A 96 -13.78 -14.46 5.20
CA ASN A 96 -12.69 -14.21 4.24
C ASN A 96 -11.65 -13.25 4.82
N THR A 97 -10.70 -13.83 5.55
CA THR A 97 -9.54 -13.12 6.10
C THR A 97 -8.23 -13.79 5.72
N ALA A 98 -7.17 -13.00 5.57
CA ALA A 98 -5.83 -13.49 5.29
C ALA A 98 -4.78 -12.69 6.04
N TRP A 99 -3.91 -13.39 6.78
CA TRP A 99 -2.73 -12.80 7.40
C TRP A 99 -1.56 -12.76 6.42
N PHE A 100 -0.80 -11.68 6.45
CA PHE A 100 0.48 -11.57 5.76
C PHE A 100 1.47 -10.79 6.60
N ARG A 101 2.77 -10.97 6.32
CA ARG A 101 3.85 -10.20 6.93
C ARG A 101 4.42 -9.24 5.90
N PHE A 102 4.57 -7.97 6.28
CA PHE A 102 5.24 -7.00 5.43
C PHE A 102 6.75 -7.00 5.70
N ASP A 103 7.51 -7.65 4.82
CA ASP A 103 8.98 -7.70 4.89
C ASP A 103 9.64 -6.75 3.88
N GLY A 104 8.98 -5.63 3.56
CA GLY A 104 9.45 -4.61 2.62
C GLY A 104 10.64 -3.78 3.12
N TYR A 105 10.72 -2.51 2.70
CA TYR A 105 11.87 -1.67 3.04
C TYR A 105 11.83 -1.23 4.52
N ASP A 106 12.93 -1.46 5.24
CA ASP A 106 13.12 -0.95 6.60
C ASP A 106 13.39 0.56 6.57
N THR A 107 12.41 1.36 6.94
CA THR A 107 12.55 2.83 7.00
C THR A 107 13.43 3.31 8.16
N THR A 108 13.77 2.45 9.12
CA THR A 108 14.69 2.75 10.21
C THR A 108 16.16 2.49 9.83
N GLN A 109 16.39 1.76 8.75
CA GLN A 109 17.72 1.49 8.24
C GLN A 109 18.20 2.70 7.43
N THR A 110 19.27 3.36 7.87
CA THR A 110 19.86 4.50 7.16
C THR A 110 20.26 4.07 5.76
N LYS A 111 19.59 4.61 4.74
CA LYS A 111 19.84 4.36 3.31
C LYS A 111 21.35 4.26 3.00
N PRO A 112 21.80 3.31 2.17
CA PRO A 112 23.20 3.27 1.74
C PRO A 112 23.58 4.58 1.05
N LYS A 113 24.65 5.23 1.53
CA LYS A 113 25.20 6.47 0.95
C LYS A 113 26.07 6.09 -0.25
N ILE A 114 25.73 6.56 -1.45
CA ILE A 114 26.63 6.52 -2.61
C ILE A 114 27.81 7.46 -2.32
N LYS A 115 29.04 6.94 -2.44
CA LYS A 115 30.27 7.75 -2.38
C LYS A 115 30.85 7.82 -3.78
N ILE A 116 30.66 8.95 -4.48
CA ILE A 116 31.33 9.20 -5.76
C ILE A 116 32.81 9.48 -5.45
N ARG A 117 33.72 8.66 -6.00
CA ARG A 117 35.14 8.99 -6.04
C ARG A 117 35.44 9.58 -7.41
N SER A 118 35.80 10.87 -7.47
CA SER A 118 36.51 11.41 -8.62
C SER A 118 37.96 10.94 -8.55
N LYS A 119 38.49 10.45 -9.68
CA LYS A 119 39.93 10.24 -9.85
C LYS A 119 40.65 11.58 -9.94
#